data_AF-A0A9F7TP96-F1
#
_entry.id   AF-A0A9F7TP96-F1
#
_cell.length_a   1.000
_cell.length_b   1.000
_cell.length_c   1.000
_cell.angle_alpha   90.00
_cell.angle_beta   90.00
_cell.angle_gamma   90.00
#
_symmetry.space_group_name_H-M   'P 1'
#
loop_
_entity.id
_entity.type
_entity.pdbx_description
1 polymer ?
#
loop_
_entity_poly.entity_id
_entity_poly.type
_entity_poly.pdbx_seq_one_letter_code
_entity_poly.pdbx_strand_id
1 'polypeptide(L)'
;MKPGFSLPLKRVKKEDIWTLDCDKNQLPVTCGDKEGTLYSDKLARGEKCILSWDRWFNPCDFERFSGRGSSRNWKLTISCQNSTLHKLIQEGHLQWPRTYRVLIF
;
A
#
# COMPACT_ATOMS: atom_id res chain seq x y z
N MET A 1 39.85 25.45 27.08
CA MET A 1 39.76 24.80 25.76
C MET A 1 38.67 23.74 25.82
N LYS A 2 37.74 23.78 24.84
CA LYS A 2 36.61 22.88 24.52
C LYS A 2 35.40 22.86 25.49
N PRO A 3 34.23 23.41 25.09
CA PRO A 3 32.95 23.17 25.75
C PRO A 3 32.34 21.82 25.32
N GLY A 4 31.41 21.32 26.14
CA GLY A 4 30.87 19.97 26.06
C GLY A 4 29.95 19.67 24.90
N PHE A 5 29.72 18.38 24.70
CA PHE A 5 28.50 17.84 24.10
C PHE A 5 28.12 16.59 24.87
N SER A 6 27.35 16.77 25.95
CA SER A 6 26.42 15.74 26.40
C SER A 6 25.51 15.45 25.21
N LEU A 7 25.63 14.26 24.61
CA LEU A 7 24.68 13.83 23.59
C LEU A 7 23.28 13.87 24.21
N PRO A 8 22.36 14.70 23.70
CA PRO A 8 20.99 14.57 24.11
C PRO A 8 20.49 13.27 23.47
N LEU A 9 20.17 12.28 24.28
CA LEU A 9 19.22 11.24 23.89
C LEU A 9 17.95 12.00 23.48
N LYS A 10 17.81 12.24 22.18
CA LYS A 10 16.60 12.81 21.61
C LYS A 10 15.49 11.89 22.02
N ARG A 11 14.70 12.33 23.01
CA ARG A 11 13.35 11.84 23.25
C ARG A 11 12.65 12.00 21.90
N VAL A 12 12.49 10.90 21.18
CA VAL A 12 11.69 10.86 19.96
C VAL A 12 10.29 11.30 20.39
N LYS A 13 9.94 12.53 20.03
CA LYS A 13 8.60 13.04 20.22
C LYS A 13 7.70 12.29 19.26
N LYS A 14 6.53 11.89 19.74
CA LYS A 14 5.53 11.06 19.04
C LYS A 14 4.86 11.77 17.83
N GLU A 15 5.33 12.97 17.51
CA GLU A 15 4.74 13.94 16.58
C GLU A 15 5.62 14.19 15.33
N ASP A 16 6.89 13.77 15.34
CA ASP A 16 7.79 13.78 14.16
C ASP A 16 7.76 12.45 13.37
N ILE A 17 6.75 11.61 13.60
CA ILE A 17 6.60 10.29 12.96
C ILE A 17 6.07 10.42 11.52
N TRP A 18 5.47 11.56 11.16
CA TRP A 18 4.73 11.73 9.90
C TRP A 18 5.56 12.33 8.76
N THR A 19 6.84 12.62 9.03
CA THR A 19 7.79 13.33 8.16
C THR A 19 9.01 12.49 7.77
N LEU A 20 8.99 11.17 8.05
CA LEU A 20 9.93 10.20 7.47
C LEU A 20 9.26 9.58 6.22
N ASP A 21 9.49 10.23 5.09
CA ASP A 21 8.89 10.05 3.75
C ASP A 21 9.05 8.66 3.07
N CYS A 22 8.73 7.54 3.74
CA CYS A 22 8.74 6.21 3.10
C CYS A 22 7.59 5.26 3.47
N ASP A 23 6.77 5.57 4.47
CA ASP A 23 5.78 4.62 5.02
C ASP A 23 4.30 4.94 4.77
N LYS A 24 3.99 5.97 3.97
CA LYS A 24 2.58 6.24 3.55
C LYS A 24 2.13 5.42 2.35
N ASN A 25 3.03 4.63 1.77
CA ASN A 25 2.78 3.90 0.53
C ASN A 25 2.48 2.42 0.76
N GLN A 26 2.40 1.94 2.01
CA GLN A 26 2.08 0.55 2.32
C GLN A 26 0.66 0.44 2.88
N LEU A 27 -0.17 -0.38 2.25
CA LEU A 27 -1.56 -0.60 2.61
C LEU A 27 -1.78 -2.09 2.84
N PRO A 28 -2.10 -2.54 4.06
CA PRO A 28 -2.39 -3.93 4.31
C PRO A 28 -3.69 -4.31 3.58
N VAL A 29 -3.56 -5.22 2.63
CA VAL A 29 -4.64 -5.72 1.79
C VAL A 29 -4.97 -7.16 2.15
N THR A 30 -6.24 -7.49 2.05
CA THR A 30 -6.79 -8.82 2.22
C THR A 30 -7.67 -9.14 1.03
N CYS A 31 -7.62 -10.39 0.59
CA CYS A 31 -8.43 -10.92 -0.49
C CYS A 31 -8.92 -12.30 -0.08
N GLY A 32 -10.21 -12.40 0.25
CA GLY A 32 -10.77 -13.62 0.87
C GLY A 32 -10.01 -13.95 2.16
N ASP A 33 -9.40 -15.13 2.20
CA ASP A 33 -8.64 -15.65 3.34
C ASP A 33 -7.12 -15.36 3.26
N LYS A 34 -6.67 -14.63 2.23
CA LYS A 34 -5.26 -14.27 2.07
C LYS A 34 -5.02 -12.81 2.41
N GLU A 35 -3.90 -12.58 3.08
CA GLU A 35 -3.44 -11.25 3.49
C GLU A 35 -2.13 -10.90 2.77
N GLY A 36 -1.89 -9.61 2.59
CA GLY A 36 -0.70 -9.07 1.96
C GLY A 36 -0.56 -7.56 2.21
N THR A 37 0.50 -6.97 1.71
CA THR A 37 0.78 -5.54 1.84
C THR A 37 0.93 -4.96 0.44
N LEU A 38 0.04 -4.05 0.07
CA LEU A 38 0.08 -3.33 -1.19
C LEU A 38 0.96 -2.09 -1.07
N TYR A 39 1.83 -1.89 -2.03
CA TYR A 39 2.76 -0.77 -2.12
C TYR A 39 2.27 0.17 -3.21
N SER A 40 1.68 1.31 -2.84
CA SER A 40 1.13 2.30 -3.76
C SER A 40 2.19 2.93 -4.67
N ASP A 41 3.46 3.03 -4.24
CA ASP A 41 4.57 3.47 -5.10
C ASP A 41 4.78 2.51 -6.28
N LYS A 42 4.90 1.21 -5.98
CA LYS A 42 5.05 0.16 -6.99
C LYS A 42 3.81 0.06 -7.87
N LEU A 43 2.64 0.29 -7.29
CA LEU A 43 1.39 0.38 -8.01
C LEU A 43 1.39 1.53 -9.03
N ALA A 44 1.84 2.73 -8.61
CA ALA A 44 2.02 3.91 -9.45
C ALA A 44 3.00 3.67 -10.60
N ARG A 45 3.98 2.80 -10.39
CA ARG A 45 4.96 2.37 -11.41
C ARG A 45 4.47 1.23 -12.30
N GLY A 46 3.36 0.57 -11.96
CA GLY A 46 2.85 -0.59 -12.69
C GLY A 46 3.66 -1.88 -12.47
N GLU A 47 4.41 -1.96 -11.38
CA GLU A 47 5.18 -3.15 -11.00
C GLU A 47 4.39 -4.05 -10.05
N LYS A 48 4.95 -5.23 -9.73
CA LYS A 48 4.42 -6.11 -8.68
C LYS A 48 4.37 -5.33 -7.37
N CYS A 49 3.17 -5.04 -6.92
CA CYS A 49 2.92 -4.08 -5.86
C CYS A 49 2.42 -4.73 -4.57
N ILE A 50 2.01 -6.00 -4.57
CA ILE A 50 1.51 -6.68 -3.38
C ILE A 50 2.56 -7.65 -2.87
N LEU A 51 3.03 -7.49 -1.64
CA LEU A 51 3.86 -8.45 -0.95
C LEU A 51 2.97 -9.38 -0.12
N SER A 52 3.01 -10.67 -0.39
CA SER A 52 2.31 -11.68 0.41
C SER A 52 3.20 -12.92 0.52
N TRP A 53 3.33 -13.49 1.72
CA TRP A 53 4.18 -14.68 1.93
C TRP A 53 5.59 -14.53 1.34
N ASP A 54 6.23 -13.38 1.58
CA ASP A 54 7.57 -13.04 1.06
C ASP A 54 7.68 -12.98 -0.49
N ARG A 55 6.55 -13.05 -1.19
CA ARG A 55 6.50 -13.02 -2.65
C ARG A 55 5.77 -11.77 -3.14
N TRP A 56 6.33 -11.16 -4.18
CA TRP A 56 5.71 -10.05 -4.88
C TRP A 56 4.71 -10.55 -5.92
N PHE A 57 3.49 -10.02 -5.85
CA PHE A 57 2.35 -10.31 -6.71
C PHE A 57 1.84 -9.03 -7.38
N ASN A 58 1.30 -9.19 -8.58
CA ASN A 58 0.42 -8.20 -9.17
C ASN A 58 -0.97 -8.28 -8.51
N PRO A 59 -1.81 -7.24 -8.60
CA PRO A 59 -3.18 -7.28 -8.08
C PRO A 59 -3.98 -8.48 -8.64
N CYS A 60 -3.89 -8.72 -9.95
CA CYS A 60 -4.53 -9.88 -10.58
C CYS A 60 -3.96 -11.22 -10.11
N ASP A 61 -2.64 -11.32 -9.93
CA ASP A 61 -2.01 -12.56 -9.47
C ASP A 61 -2.36 -12.86 -8.01
N PHE A 62 -2.47 -11.83 -7.18
CA PHE A 62 -2.89 -11.95 -5.78
C PHE A 62 -4.35 -12.40 -5.66
N GLU A 63 -5.24 -11.87 -6.50
CA GLU A 63 -6.63 -12.33 -6.60
C GLU A 63 -6.74 -13.79 -7.07
N ARG A 64 -5.85 -14.21 -7.99
CA ARG A 64 -5.79 -15.62 -8.41
C ARG A 64 -5.22 -16.51 -7.31
N PHE A 65 -4.24 -16.01 -6.57
CA PHE A 65 -3.63 -16.69 -5.43
C PHE A 65 -4.59 -16.88 -4.25
N SER A 66 -5.52 -15.94 -4.04
CA SER A 66 -6.56 -16.06 -3.01
C SER A 66 -7.70 -17.01 -3.38
N GLY A 67 -7.64 -17.68 -4.54
CA GLY A 67 -8.69 -18.59 -5.00
C GLY A 67 -9.93 -17.88 -5.52
N ARG A 68 -9.94 -16.53 -5.61
CA ARG A 68 -11.01 -15.72 -6.21
C ARG A 68 -10.84 -15.48 -7.73
N GLY A 69 -9.91 -16.22 -8.35
CA GLY A 69 -9.33 -16.03 -9.69
C GLY A 69 -10.25 -16.07 -10.93
N SER A 70 -11.56 -15.89 -10.78
CA SER A 70 -12.50 -15.69 -11.90
C SER A 70 -12.95 -14.23 -12.05
N SER A 71 -12.76 -13.41 -11.00
CA SER A 71 -13.14 -12.00 -11.07
C SER A 71 -12.01 -11.25 -11.77
N ARG A 72 -12.27 -10.53 -12.87
CA ARG A 72 -11.30 -9.55 -13.44
C ARG A 72 -11.25 -8.25 -12.61
N ASN A 73 -11.73 -8.32 -11.37
CA ASN A 73 -12.11 -7.17 -10.57
C ASN A 73 -11.34 -7.17 -9.25
N TRP A 74 -10.01 -7.32 -9.32
CA TRP A 74 -9.11 -7.20 -8.17
C TRP A 74 -9.37 -5.92 -7.32
N LYS A 75 -9.89 -4.85 -7.93
CA LYS A 75 -10.32 -3.62 -7.23
C LYS A 75 -11.45 -3.84 -6.21
N LEU A 76 -12.32 -4.81 -6.47
CA LEU A 76 -13.46 -5.16 -5.61
C LEU A 76 -13.16 -6.36 -4.72
N THR A 77 -12.36 -7.31 -5.20
CA THR A 77 -12.04 -8.53 -4.44
C THR A 77 -10.93 -8.32 -3.42
N ILE A 78 -10.04 -7.35 -3.65
CA ILE A 78 -9.00 -6.94 -2.71
C ILE A 78 -9.52 -5.74 -1.90
N SER A 79 -9.52 -5.88 -0.59
CA SER A 79 -9.87 -4.84 0.38
C SER A 79 -8.71 -4.52 1.30
N CYS A 80 -8.57 -3.28 1.74
CA CYS A 80 -7.63 -2.85 2.76
C CYS A 80 -8.43 -2.46 4.01
N GLN A 81 -8.18 -3.14 5.14
CA GLN A 81 -8.82 -2.86 6.44
C GLN A 81 -10.33 -2.58 6.32
N ASN A 82 -11.10 -3.55 5.82
CA ASN A 82 -12.55 -3.43 5.60
C ASN A 82 -13.03 -2.48 4.48
N SER A 83 -12.14 -1.80 3.75
CA SER A 83 -12.49 -0.95 2.62
C SER A 83 -11.96 -1.52 1.30
N THR A 84 -12.82 -1.68 0.28
CA THR A 84 -12.36 -2.16 -1.03
C THR A 84 -11.40 -1.17 -1.69
N LEU A 85 -10.43 -1.67 -2.49
CA LEU A 85 -9.53 -0.80 -3.24
C LEU A 85 -10.31 0.15 -4.16
N HIS A 86 -11.46 -0.29 -4.70
CA HIS A 86 -12.38 0.57 -5.45
C HIS A 86 -12.80 1.80 -4.65
N LYS A 87 -13.20 1.62 -3.37
CA LYS A 87 -13.60 2.73 -2.50
C LYS A 87 -12.42 3.64 -2.20
N LEU A 88 -11.24 3.09 -1.94
CA LEU A 88 -10.04 3.89 -1.69
C LEU A 88 -9.62 4.73 -2.90
N ILE A 89 -9.81 4.21 -4.12
CA ILE A 89 -9.58 4.97 -5.35
C ILE A 89 -10.64 6.06 -5.51
N GLN A 90 -11.91 5.75 -5.25
CA GLN A 90 -13.03 6.71 -5.35
C GLN A 90 -12.90 7.87 -4.36
N GLU A 91 -12.45 7.60 -3.14
CA GLU A 91 -12.18 8.61 -2.11
C GLU A 91 -10.85 9.36 -2.34
N GLY A 92 -10.05 8.98 -3.35
CA GLY A 92 -8.77 9.60 -3.66
C GLY A 92 -7.64 9.27 -2.67
N HIS A 93 -7.88 8.31 -1.76
CA HIS A 93 -6.86 7.81 -0.82
C HIS A 93 -5.81 6.93 -1.50
N LEU A 94 -6.12 6.36 -2.67
CA LEU A 94 -5.19 5.55 -3.46
C LEU A 94 -4.93 6.20 -4.82
N GLN A 95 -3.71 6.71 -5.02
CA GLN A 95 -3.29 7.24 -6.32
C GLN A 95 -2.83 6.12 -7.25
N TRP A 96 -3.58 5.89 -8.33
CA TRP A 96 -3.25 4.95 -9.38
C TRP A 96 -2.46 5.65 -10.51
N PRO A 97 -1.61 4.95 -11.29
CA PRO A 97 -0.95 5.56 -12.44
C PRO A 97 -1.97 6.27 -13.34
N ARG A 98 -1.71 7.55 -13.63
CA ARG A 98 -2.65 8.44 -14.33
C ARG A 98 -3.07 7.90 -15.71
N THR A 99 -2.31 6.98 -16.28
CA THR A 99 -2.59 6.29 -17.55
C THR A 99 -3.90 5.48 -17.52
N TYR A 100 -4.36 5.02 -16.35
CA TYR A 100 -5.64 4.30 -16.22
C TYR A 100 -6.78 5.19 -15.66
N ARG A 101 -6.51 6.48 -15.41
CA ARG A 101 -7.50 7.45 -14.92
C ARG A 101 -8.55 7.80 -15.97
N VAL A 102 -8.35 7.40 -17.23
CA VAL A 102 -9.28 7.58 -18.35
C VAL A 102 -10.34 6.47 -18.43
N LEU A 103 -10.24 5.42 -17.61
CA LEU A 103 -11.21 4.29 -17.58
C LEU A 103 -12.14 4.31 -16.36
N ILE A 104 -12.34 5.48 -15.74
CA ILE A 104 -13.38 5.69 -14.72
C ILE A 104 -14.50 6.58 -15.28
N PHE A 105 -14.91 6.29 -16.51
CA PHE A 105 -16.21 6.64 -17.08
C PHE A 105 -16.66 5.49 -17.98
#